data_AF-A0A2H0BIV6-F1
#
_entry.id   AF-A0A2H0BIV6-F1
#
_cell.length_a   1.000
_cell.length_b   1.000
_cell.length_c   1.000
_cell.angle_alpha   90.00
_cell.angle_beta   90.00
_cell.angle_gamma   90.00
#
_symmetry.space_group_name_H-M   'P 1'
#
loop_
_entity.id
_entity.type
_entity.pdbx_description
1 polymer ?
#
loop_
_entity_poly.entity_id
_entity_poly.type
_entity_poly.pdbx_seq_one_letter_code
_entity_poly.pdbx_strand_id
1 'polypeptide(L)'
;MLSTNISTISDLRFKTDEVLAKADLSPLILFHRSTPRAVILSVEGFNKISEQLDDYYLALRAEEYEKEDKSKIDWVKHSQVKGLLRHV
;
A
#
# COMPACT_ATOMS: atom_id res chain seq x y z
N MET A 1 13.03 -2.59 16.54
CA MET A 1 13.91 -2.68 15.37
C MET A 1 13.27 -3.64 14.39
N LEU A 2 13.07 -3.26 13.13
CA LEU A 2 12.73 -4.22 12.08
C LEU A 2 13.88 -5.22 12.01
N SER A 3 13.63 -6.48 12.36
CA SER A 3 14.60 -7.54 12.15
C SER A 3 14.76 -7.69 10.64
N THR A 4 15.85 -7.15 10.10
CA THR A 4 16.11 -7.19 8.66
C THR A 4 16.41 -8.62 8.27
N ASN A 5 15.39 -9.33 7.77
CA ASN A 5 15.58 -10.63 7.16
C ASN A 5 16.33 -10.43 5.85
N ILE A 6 17.43 -11.16 5.65
CA ILE A 6 18.29 -11.05 4.48
C ILE A 6 18.43 -12.42 3.82
N SER A 7 18.42 -12.44 2.49
CA SER A 7 18.81 -13.61 1.68
C SER A 7 19.45 -13.18 0.37
N THR A 8 20.10 -14.10 -0.32
CA THR A 8 20.72 -13.82 -1.63
C THR A 8 19.88 -14.33 -2.79
N ILE A 9 20.14 -13.86 -4.01
CA ILE A 9 19.56 -14.43 -5.24
C ILE A 9 19.90 -15.92 -5.35
N SER A 10 21.09 -16.34 -4.91
CA SER A 10 21.47 -17.75 -4.89
C SER A 10 20.58 -18.55 -3.93
N ASP A 11 20.31 -18.03 -2.73
CA ASP A 11 19.39 -18.69 -1.78
C ASP A 11 17.99 -18.79 -2.37
N LEU A 12 17.48 -17.72 -3.01
CA LEU A 12 16.17 -17.77 -3.68
C LEU A 12 16.12 -18.85 -4.76
N ARG A 13 17.22 -19.07 -5.49
CA ARG A 13 17.31 -20.10 -6.54
C ARG A 13 17.35 -21.53 -6.00
N PHE A 14 18.08 -21.75 -4.91
CA PHE A 14 18.38 -23.10 -4.43
C PHE A 14 17.54 -23.52 -3.21
N LYS A 15 16.95 -22.56 -2.51
CA LYS A 15 16.19 -22.73 -1.26
C LYS A 15 14.91 -21.91 -1.28
N THR A 16 14.20 -21.95 -2.41
CA THR A 16 13.06 -21.08 -2.70
C THR A 16 12.02 -21.11 -1.57
N ASP A 17 11.60 -22.30 -1.14
CA ASP A 17 10.55 -22.44 -0.13
C ASP A 17 10.95 -21.85 1.23
N GLU A 18 12.20 -22.04 1.67
CA GLU A 18 12.71 -21.42 2.90
C GLU A 18 12.74 -19.89 2.80
N VAL A 19 13.11 -19.37 1.63
CA VAL A 19 13.18 -17.93 1.37
C VAL A 19 11.79 -17.30 1.36
N LEU A 20 10.81 -17.96 0.72
CA LEU A 20 9.42 -17.51 0.69
C LEU A 20 8.77 -17.61 2.08
N ALA A 21 8.99 -18.69 2.83
CA ALA A 21 8.48 -18.81 4.20
C ALA A 21 8.99 -17.71 5.13
N LYS A 22 10.24 -17.24 4.95
CA LYS A 22 10.76 -16.07 5.67
C LYS A 22 10.04 -14.78 5.27
N ALA A 23 9.77 -14.61 3.98
CA ALA A 23 9.09 -13.43 3.45
C ALA A 23 7.61 -13.36 3.85
N ASP A 24 6.99 -14.51 4.13
CA ASP A 24 5.61 -14.59 4.63
C ASP A 24 5.48 -14.03 6.05
N LEU A 25 6.51 -14.22 6.88
CA LEU A 25 6.53 -13.74 8.28
C LEU A 25 6.95 -12.28 8.39
N SER A 26 7.90 -11.85 7.56
CA SER A 26 8.37 -10.46 7.56
C SER A 26 9.08 -10.07 6.25
N PRO A 27 9.18 -8.77 5.94
CA PRO A 27 9.89 -8.30 4.76
C PRO A 27 11.32 -8.82 4.68
N LEU A 28 11.68 -9.37 3.52
CA LEU A 28 12.99 -9.96 3.25
C LEU A 28 13.75 -9.13 2.22
N ILE A 29 14.96 -8.68 2.55
CA ILE A 29 15.84 -8.00 1.58
C ILE A 29 16.65 -9.03 0.81
N LEU A 30 16.61 -8.92 -0.53
CA LEU A 30 17.30 -9.80 -1.44
C LEU A 30 18.57 -9.15 -2.00
N PHE A 31 19.70 -9.80 -1.78
CA PHE A 31 21.02 -9.33 -2.17
C PHE A 31 21.53 -10.05 -3.42
N HIS A 32 22.25 -9.30 -4.27
CA HIS A 32 23.03 -9.82 -5.37
C HIS A 32 24.43 -9.21 -5.35
N ARG A 33 25.47 -10.05 -5.26
CA ARG A 33 26.87 -9.60 -5.18
C ARG A 33 27.05 -8.51 -4.09
N SER A 34 26.56 -8.80 -2.89
CA SER A 34 26.61 -7.92 -1.71
C SER A 34 25.88 -6.58 -1.84
N THR A 35 25.06 -6.40 -2.88
CA THR A 35 24.22 -5.21 -3.07
C THR A 35 22.75 -5.58 -2.86
N PRO A 36 21.96 -4.84 -2.05
CA PRO A 36 20.52 -5.05 -1.98
C PRO A 36 19.88 -4.71 -3.33
N ARG A 37 19.00 -5.58 -3.84
CA ARG A 37 18.37 -5.41 -5.16
C ARG A 37 16.86 -5.42 -5.10
N ALA A 38 16.27 -6.13 -4.16
CA ALA A 38 14.83 -6.26 -4.04
C ALA A 38 14.41 -6.45 -2.59
N VAL A 39 13.12 -6.26 -2.33
CA VAL A 39 12.44 -6.69 -1.11
C VAL A 39 11.35 -7.66 -1.52
N ILE A 40 11.26 -8.81 -0.85
CA ILE A 40 10.12 -9.73 -0.97
C ILE A 40 9.21 -9.51 0.24
N LEU A 41 7.92 -9.46 -0.03
CA LEU A 41 6.83 -9.37 0.92
C LEU A 41 5.84 -10.48 0.63
N SER A 42 5.06 -10.89 1.62
CA SER A 42 3.82 -11.61 1.35
C SER A 42 2.85 -10.73 0.55
N VAL A 43 1.98 -11.36 -0.22
CA VAL A 43 0.93 -10.66 -0.97
C VAL A 43 0.03 -9.85 -0.02
N GLU A 44 -0.32 -10.44 1.13
CA GLU A 44 -1.10 -9.76 2.17
C GLU A 44 -0.36 -8.53 2.71
N GLY A 45 0.93 -8.66 3.01
CA GLY A 45 1.75 -7.55 3.49
C GLY A 45 1.87 -6.42 2.48
N PHE A 46 2.01 -6.74 1.19
CA PHE A 46 1.99 -5.75 0.12
C PHE A 46 0.64 -5.03 0.05
N ASN A 47 -0.48 -5.78 0.00
CA ASN A 47 -1.82 -5.19 -0.09
C ASN A 47 -2.12 -4.25 1.08
N LYS A 48 -1.74 -4.65 2.30
CA LYS A 48 -1.93 -3.83 3.50
C LYS A 48 -1.17 -2.52 3.43
N ILE A 49 0.08 -2.54 2.94
CA ILE A 49 0.86 -1.31 2.77
C ILE A 49 0.24 -0.42 1.70
N SER A 50 -0.22 -1.00 0.58
CA SER A 50 -0.92 -0.26 -0.47
C SER A 50 -2.19 0.41 0.04
N GLU A 51 -3.04 -0.31 0.79
CA GLU A 51 -4.26 0.23 1.40
C GLU A 51 -3.94 1.39 2.36
N GLN A 52 -2.93 1.23 3.23
CA GLN A 52 -2.50 2.28 4.14
C GLN A 52 -1.98 3.54 3.42
N LEU A 53 -1.30 3.37 2.28
CA LEU A 53 -0.84 4.48 1.47
C LEU A 53 -2.01 5.20 0.80
N ASP A 54 -2.97 4.46 0.27
CA ASP A 54 -4.18 5.03 -0.33
C ASP A 54 -4.98 5.84 0.69
N ASP A 55 -5.21 5.29 1.88
CA ASP A 55 -5.85 5.97 3.00
C ASP A 55 -5.10 7.25 3.40
N TYR A 56 -3.76 7.19 3.45
CA TYR A 56 -2.94 8.36 3.74
C TYR A 56 -3.11 9.47 2.70
N TYR A 57 -3.08 9.13 1.41
CA TYR A 57 -3.29 10.13 0.36
C TYR A 57 -4.73 10.68 0.33
N LEU A 58 -5.73 9.85 0.65
CA LEU A 58 -7.10 10.29 0.83
C LEU A 58 -7.23 11.27 2.00
N ALA A 59 -6.59 10.99 3.13
CA ALA A 59 -6.58 11.87 4.28
C ALA A 59 -5.93 13.22 3.96
N LEU A 60 -4.80 13.23 3.24
CA LEU A 60 -4.17 14.48 2.78
C LEU A 60 -5.11 15.31 1.88
N ARG A 61 -5.79 14.67 0.92
CA ARG A 61 -6.76 15.36 0.07
C ARG A 61 -7.95 15.89 0.86
N ALA A 62 -8.45 15.13 1.83
CA ALA A 62 -9.53 15.58 2.70
C ALA A 62 -9.13 16.83 3.51
N GLU A 63 -7.90 16.89 4.01
CA GLU A 63 -7.35 18.06 4.69
C GLU A 63 -7.31 19.30 3.77
N GLU A 64 -7.00 19.12 2.48
CA GLU A 64 -7.05 20.20 1.48
C GLU A 64 -8.49 20.70 1.30
N TYR A 65 -9.45 19.79 1.12
CA TYR A 65 -10.88 20.15 1.00
C TYR A 65 -11.43 20.86 2.23
N GLU A 66 -10.93 20.54 3.43
CA GLU A 66 -11.36 21.22 4.65
C GLU A 66 -10.96 22.69 4.69
N LYS A 67 -9.88 23.07 4.00
CA LYS A 67 -9.39 24.46 3.91
C LYS A 67 -10.17 25.29 2.90
N GLU A 68 -10.97 24.66 2.03
CA GLU A 68 -11.77 25.36 1.05
C GLU A 68 -12.95 26.10 1.69
N ASP A 69 -13.34 27.22 1.09
CA ASP A 69 -14.52 27.98 1.49
C ASP A 69 -15.79 27.22 1.08
N LYS A 70 -16.29 26.40 2.01
CA LYS A 70 -17.44 25.51 1.81
C LYS A 70 -18.72 26.25 1.41
N SER A 71 -18.80 27.56 1.63
CA SER A 71 -19.96 28.37 1.20
C SER A 71 -20.04 28.56 -0.31
N LYS A 72 -18.93 28.35 -1.03
CA LYS A 72 -18.84 28.47 -2.50
C LYS A 72 -19.06 27.15 -3.24
N ILE A 73 -19.26 26.06 -2.51
CA ILE A 73 -19.51 24.73 -3.06
C ILE A 73 -21.03 24.53 -3.11
N ASP A 74 -21.55 24.11 -4.28
CA ASP A 74 -22.97 23.80 -4.45
C ASP A 74 -23.28 22.42 -3.85
N TRP A 75 -23.53 22.39 -2.55
CA TRP A 75 -23.80 21.16 -1.82
C TRP A 75 -25.17 20.58 -2.20
N VAL A 76 -25.16 19.40 -2.79
CA VAL A 76 -26.38 18.67 -3.10
C VAL A 76 -26.89 17.93 -1.87
N LYS A 77 -28.18 18.07 -1.53
CA LYS A 77 -28.78 17.32 -0.43
C LYS A 77 -28.85 15.83 -0.76
N HIS A 78 -28.71 14.97 0.25
CA HIS A 78 -28.77 13.51 0.07
C HIS A 78 -30.01 13.03 -0.71
N SER A 79 -31.17 13.68 -0.51
CA SER A 79 -32.41 13.37 -1.24
C SER A 79 -32.33 13.61 -2.75
N GLN A 80 -31.49 14.55 -3.19
CA GLN A 80 -31.30 14.91 -4.60
C GLN A 80 -30.28 14.00 -5.31
N VAL A 81 -29.37 13.36 -4.55
CA VAL A 81 -28.32 12.47 -5.09
C VAL A 81 -28.91 11.28 -5.84
N LYS A 82 -30.00 10.66 -5.33
CA LYS A 82 -30.68 9.54 -6.00
C LYS A 82 -31.25 9.91 -7.38
N GLY A 83 -31.62 11.16 -7.60
CA GLY A 83 -32.10 11.64 -8.90
C GLY A 83 -30.96 11.80 -9.90
N LEU A 84 -29.79 12.26 -9.44
CA LEU A 84 -28.61 12.50 -10.28
C LEU A 84 -27.91 11.20 -10.70
N LEU A 85 -27.84 10.20 -9.81
CA LEU A 85 -27.17 8.93 -10.09
C LEU A 85 -28.01 7.93 -10.90
N ARG A 86 -29.29 8.23 -11.19
CA ARG A 86 -30.16 7.37 -12.01
C ARG A 86 -29.90 7.44 -13.52
N HIS A 87 -29.00 8.32 -13.96
CA HIS A 87 -28.67 8.55 -15.36
C HIS A 87 -27.23 8.18 -15.74
N VAL A 88 -26.53 7.47 -14.85
CA VAL A 88 -25.21 6.85 -15.10
C VAL A 88 -25.39 5.34 -15.03
#